data_AF-A0A8C0H9Z9-F1
#
_entry.id   AF-A0A8C0H9Z9-F1
#
_cell.length_a   1.000
_cell.length_b   1.000
_cell.length_c   1.000
_cell.angle_alpha   90.00
_cell.angle_beta   90.00
_cell.angle_gamma   90.00
#
_symmetry.space_group_name_H-M   'P 1'
#
loop_
_entity.id
_entity.type
_entity.pdbx_description
1 polymer ?
#
loop_
_entity_poly.entity_id
_entity_poly.type
_entity_poly.pdbx_seq_one_letter_code
_entity_poly.pdbx_strand_id
1 'polypeptide(L)'
;ASASLSLHRTSQPPLAWSSELRPLGGTSCCFAIAGMMTGAFYSVSTLLNQMIVTHYPGEEVNAGRIGLTLVVAGMLGSIICGLWLDYTKTYKQTTLIVYILSFVGMTIFTFTLDIGNLVIVFVTGGVLGFFMTGYLPLGFEFAAEITYPESEGTSSGLLNASAQIFGILFTLVQGKLITDYDPRAGNLFLCAWMFVGIILTALIKSDLRRHTVNSGILNTDIKAVSDLTFFILVVLLHLNI
;
A
#
# COMPACT_ATOMS: atom_id res chain seq x y z
N ALA A 1 -4.95 -52.87 -31.73
CA ALA A 1 -3.80 -52.03 -31.37
C ALA A 1 -3.94 -50.69 -32.11
N SER A 2 -4.52 -49.69 -31.45
CA SER A 2 -4.58 -48.31 -31.97
C SER A 2 -4.94 -47.39 -30.82
N ALA A 3 -3.95 -47.12 -29.97
CA ALA A 3 -4.07 -46.12 -28.91
C ALA A 3 -3.60 -44.76 -29.45
N SER A 4 -4.36 -43.73 -29.07
CA SER A 4 -3.95 -42.33 -28.89
C SER A 4 -3.42 -41.55 -30.09
N LEU A 5 -4.33 -40.94 -30.86
CA LEU A 5 -4.01 -39.77 -31.67
C LEU A 5 -5.19 -38.79 -31.72
N SER A 6 -5.53 -38.17 -30.58
CA SER A 6 -6.30 -36.91 -30.52
C SER A 6 -6.57 -36.51 -29.07
N LEU A 7 -5.60 -35.89 -28.39
CA LEU A 7 -5.86 -35.05 -27.21
C LEU A 7 -4.76 -34.01 -27.07
N HIS A 8 -4.47 -33.32 -28.19
CA HIS A 8 -3.86 -32.00 -28.13
C HIS A 8 -5.00 -30.97 -27.99
N ARG A 9 -5.49 -30.85 -26.77
CA ARG A 9 -6.07 -29.61 -26.26
C ARG A 9 -5.68 -29.54 -24.80
N THR A 10 -4.41 -29.20 -24.60
CA THR A 10 -4.00 -28.48 -23.40
C THR A 10 -5.03 -27.38 -23.22
N SER A 11 -5.80 -27.49 -22.15
CA SER A 11 -6.54 -26.38 -21.58
C SER A 11 -5.49 -25.35 -21.15
N GLN A 12 -4.94 -24.61 -22.11
CA GLN A 12 -4.34 -23.33 -21.80
C GLN A 12 -5.47 -22.53 -21.15
N PRO A 13 -5.31 -22.06 -19.90
CA PRO A 13 -6.22 -21.06 -19.39
C PRO A 13 -6.24 -19.93 -20.43
N PRO A 14 -7.41 -19.37 -20.76
CA PRO A 14 -7.48 -18.26 -21.70
C PRO A 14 -6.45 -17.22 -21.25
N LEU A 15 -5.65 -16.69 -22.19
CA LEU A 15 -4.67 -15.63 -21.94
C LEU A 15 -5.27 -14.62 -20.97
N ALA A 16 -4.83 -14.70 -19.69
CA ALA A 16 -5.42 -13.99 -18.56
C ALA A 16 -5.47 -12.47 -18.81
N TRP A 17 -4.51 -11.99 -19.63
CA TRP A 17 -4.36 -10.63 -20.13
C TRP A 17 -5.61 -10.02 -20.78
N SER A 18 -6.51 -10.82 -21.38
CA SER A 18 -7.70 -10.28 -22.07
C SER A 18 -8.92 -10.11 -21.16
N SER A 19 -8.98 -10.83 -20.03
CA SER A 19 -9.99 -10.69 -18.98
C SER A 19 -9.54 -9.78 -17.82
N GLU A 20 -8.23 -9.57 -17.66
CA GLU A 20 -7.60 -8.68 -16.66
C GLU A 20 -7.89 -7.18 -16.85
N LEU A 21 -8.45 -6.78 -18.00
CA LEU A 21 -8.88 -5.39 -18.24
C LEU A 21 -10.23 -5.00 -17.59
N ARG A 22 -10.92 -5.92 -16.92
CA ARG A 22 -12.28 -5.72 -16.37
C ARG A 22 -12.34 -6.09 -14.87
N PRO A 23 -11.74 -5.32 -13.93
CA PRO A 23 -12.02 -3.90 -13.69
C PRO A 23 -10.74 -3.12 -13.32
N LEU A 24 -10.04 -2.58 -14.32
CA LEU A 24 -8.74 -1.91 -14.15
C LEU A 24 -8.72 -0.67 -13.26
N GLY A 25 -9.86 -0.03 -13.01
CA GLY A 25 -9.90 1.21 -12.22
C GLY A 25 -9.36 1.02 -10.81
N GLY A 26 -9.83 0.01 -10.07
CA GLY A 26 -9.50 -0.17 -8.65
C GLY A 26 -8.05 -0.60 -8.40
N THR A 27 -7.57 -1.59 -9.15
CA THR A 27 -6.24 -2.19 -8.95
C THR A 27 -5.12 -1.24 -9.39
N SER A 28 -5.26 -0.61 -10.56
CA SER A 28 -4.28 0.38 -11.02
C SER A 28 -4.26 1.62 -10.12
N CYS A 29 -5.42 2.07 -9.62
CA CYS A 29 -5.46 3.14 -8.63
C CYS A 29 -4.77 2.74 -7.32
N CYS A 30 -4.93 1.50 -6.84
CA CYS A 30 -4.24 1.03 -5.63
C CYS A 30 -2.71 1.11 -5.76
N PHE A 31 -2.16 0.63 -6.89
CA PHE A 31 -0.72 0.74 -7.14
C PHE A 31 -0.25 2.18 -7.28
N ALA A 32 -1.05 3.06 -7.90
CA ALA A 32 -0.74 4.48 -7.99
C ALA A 32 -0.75 5.16 -6.62
N ILE A 33 -1.75 4.90 -5.78
CA ILE A 33 -1.86 5.46 -4.43
C ILE A 33 -0.68 5.05 -3.55
N ALA A 34 -0.35 3.75 -3.54
CA ALA A 34 0.79 3.23 -2.79
C ALA A 34 2.11 3.78 -3.34
N GLY A 35 2.23 3.87 -4.67
CA GLY A 35 3.38 4.49 -5.33
C GLY A 35 3.55 5.96 -5.00
N MET A 36 2.46 6.73 -4.93
CA MET A 36 2.51 8.14 -4.53
C MET A 36 2.98 8.31 -3.07
N MET A 37 2.49 7.47 -2.15
CA MET A 37 2.92 7.53 -0.74
C MET A 37 4.41 7.15 -0.61
N THR A 38 4.80 5.99 -1.15
CA THR A 38 6.19 5.50 -1.03
C THR A 38 7.16 6.38 -1.82
N GLY A 39 6.76 6.86 -2.99
CA GLY A 39 7.55 7.81 -3.78
C GLY A 39 7.75 9.14 -3.06
N ALA A 40 6.73 9.66 -2.37
CA ALA A 40 6.86 10.86 -1.55
C ALA A 40 7.84 10.62 -0.39
N PHE A 41 7.77 9.45 0.26
CA PHE A 41 8.72 9.08 1.32
C PHE A 41 10.16 9.00 0.80
N TYR A 42 10.38 8.40 -0.37
CA TYR A 42 11.71 8.35 -1.00
C TYR A 42 12.23 9.75 -1.31
N SER A 43 11.37 10.59 -1.89
CA SER A 43 11.71 11.98 -2.21
C SER A 43 12.12 12.78 -0.98
N VAL A 44 11.32 12.71 0.10
CA VAL A 44 11.63 13.34 1.40
C VAL A 44 12.93 12.80 1.96
N SER A 45 13.11 11.48 1.99
CA SER A 45 14.32 10.87 2.55
C SER A 45 15.58 11.24 1.77
N THR A 46 15.49 11.35 0.45
CA THR A 46 16.63 11.71 -0.41
C THR A 46 16.98 13.19 -0.28
N LEU A 47 15.98 14.07 -0.27
CA LEU A 47 16.18 15.52 -0.25
C LEU A 47 16.24 16.10 1.17
N LEU A 48 16.08 15.27 2.21
CA LEU A 48 16.10 15.69 3.60
C LEU A 48 17.33 16.52 3.95
N ASN A 49 18.50 16.05 3.54
CA ASN A 49 19.74 16.75 3.82
C ASN A 49 19.74 18.16 3.19
N GLN A 50 19.34 18.26 1.92
CA GLN A 50 19.23 19.55 1.23
C GLN A 50 18.23 20.49 1.94
N MET A 51 17.07 19.98 2.34
CA MET A 51 16.07 20.80 3.06
C MET A 51 16.59 21.35 4.39
N ILE A 52 17.35 20.54 5.15
CA ILE A 52 17.90 20.98 6.43
C ILE A 52 19.06 21.96 6.23
N VAL A 53 19.97 21.70 5.29
CA VAL A 53 21.15 22.57 5.07
C VAL A 53 20.75 23.94 4.52
N THR A 54 19.67 24.03 3.74
CA THR A 54 19.14 25.32 3.27
C THR A 54 18.65 26.21 4.43
N HIS A 55 18.03 25.63 5.46
CA HIS A 55 17.55 26.37 6.64
C HIS A 55 18.57 26.48 7.77
N TYR A 56 19.50 25.52 7.88
CA TYR A 56 20.50 25.40 8.94
C TYR A 56 21.90 25.16 8.32
N PRO A 57 22.58 26.24 7.86
CA PRO A 57 23.89 26.10 7.23
C PRO A 57 24.93 25.52 8.21
N GLY A 58 25.61 24.45 7.78
CA GLY A 58 26.66 23.78 8.57
C GLY A 58 26.17 22.61 9.45
N GLU A 59 24.88 22.31 9.46
CA GLU A 59 24.26 21.27 10.30
C GLU A 59 24.06 19.92 9.59
N GLU A 60 24.94 19.55 8.66
CA GLU A 60 24.82 18.30 7.86
C GLU A 60 24.77 17.04 8.74
N VAL A 61 25.53 17.03 9.85
CA VAL A 61 25.55 15.90 10.80
C VAL A 61 24.18 15.75 11.47
N ASN A 62 23.55 16.85 11.84
CA ASN A 62 22.22 16.83 12.44
C ASN A 62 21.14 16.47 11.42
N ALA A 63 21.28 16.91 10.16
CA ALA A 63 20.42 16.45 9.06
C ALA A 63 20.47 14.93 8.88
N GLY A 64 21.68 14.34 8.90
CA GLY A 64 21.86 12.88 8.85
C GLY A 64 21.21 12.16 10.03
N ARG A 65 21.31 12.71 11.24
CA ARG A 65 20.66 12.15 12.43
C ARG A 65 19.13 12.26 12.38
N ILE A 66 18.57 13.34 11.85
CA ILE A 66 17.12 13.47 11.61
C ILE A 66 16.67 12.38 10.63
N GLY A 67 17.43 12.17 9.54
CA GLY A 67 17.18 11.09 8.58
C GLY A 67 17.22 9.71 9.24
N LEU A 68 18.21 9.46 10.11
CA LEU A 68 18.27 8.23 10.89
C LEU A 68 17.03 8.05 11.77
N THR A 69 16.59 9.10 12.47
CA THR A 69 15.38 9.00 13.31
C THR A 69 14.11 8.76 12.50
N LEU A 70 14.00 9.36 11.31
CA LEU A 70 12.91 9.12 10.38
C LEU A 70 12.85 7.65 9.96
N VAL A 71 13.99 7.04 9.63
CA VAL A 71 14.06 5.62 9.25
C VAL A 71 13.77 4.70 10.45
N VAL A 72 14.39 4.94 11.61
CA VAL A 72 14.21 4.09 12.80
C VAL A 72 12.78 4.16 13.33
N ALA A 73 12.20 5.35 13.41
CA ALA A 73 10.79 5.51 13.77
C ALA A 73 9.89 4.86 12.72
N GLY A 74 10.25 4.94 11.45
CA GLY A 74 9.57 4.26 10.35
C GLY A 74 9.53 2.75 10.49
N MET A 75 10.66 2.12 10.85
CA MET A 75 10.73 0.68 11.10
C MET A 75 9.78 0.26 12.24
N LEU A 76 9.75 1.02 13.33
CA LEU A 76 8.80 0.79 14.43
C LEU A 76 7.35 0.95 13.95
N GLY A 77 7.09 1.96 13.12
CA GLY A 77 5.79 2.20 12.50
C GLY A 77 5.30 1.03 11.65
N SER A 78 6.17 0.45 10.81
CA SER A 78 5.83 -0.73 10.00
C SER A 78 5.47 -1.94 10.85
N ILE A 79 6.20 -2.20 11.93
CA ILE A 79 5.92 -3.33 12.83
C ILE A 79 4.56 -3.12 13.50
N ILE A 80 4.32 -1.95 14.08
CA ILE A 80 3.07 -1.66 14.80
C ILE A 80 1.87 -1.68 13.84
N CYS A 81 1.99 -1.03 12.68
CA CYS A 81 0.91 -0.97 11.69
C CYS A 81 0.62 -2.36 11.09
N GLY A 82 1.66 -3.16 10.82
CA GLY A 82 1.50 -4.54 10.35
C GLY A 82 0.74 -5.40 11.35
N LEU A 83 1.20 -5.43 12.62
CA LEU A 83 0.53 -6.17 13.69
C LEU A 83 -0.90 -5.71 13.93
N TRP A 84 -1.14 -4.39 13.84
CA TRP A 84 -2.49 -3.82 13.99
C TRP A 84 -3.42 -4.27 12.87
N LEU A 85 -2.92 -4.34 11.63
CA LEU A 85 -3.69 -4.81 10.48
C LEU A 85 -4.04 -6.29 10.61
N ASP A 86 -3.08 -7.11 11.06
CA ASP A 86 -3.28 -8.55 11.26
C ASP A 86 -4.41 -8.83 12.27
N TYR A 87 -4.51 -8.01 13.32
CA TYR A 87 -5.53 -8.15 14.35
C TYR A 87 -6.90 -7.63 13.89
N THR A 88 -6.94 -6.44 13.29
CA THR A 88 -8.21 -5.76 12.95
C THR A 88 -8.83 -6.27 11.65
N LYS A 89 -8.01 -6.75 10.70
CA LYS A 89 -8.41 -7.14 9.33
C LYS A 89 -9.22 -6.07 8.58
N THR A 90 -9.19 -4.82 9.05
CA THR A 90 -9.88 -3.69 8.43
C THR A 90 -8.93 -2.95 7.49
N TYR A 91 -8.55 -3.61 6.40
CA TYR A 91 -7.50 -3.14 5.48
C TYR A 91 -7.72 -1.72 4.96
N LYS A 92 -8.90 -1.43 4.36
CA LYS A 92 -9.17 -0.12 3.78
C LYS A 92 -9.15 1.02 4.81
N GLN A 93 -9.80 0.83 5.96
CA GLN A 93 -9.94 1.90 6.95
C GLN A 93 -8.59 2.26 7.57
N THR A 94 -7.79 1.25 7.93
CA THR A 94 -6.46 1.47 8.50
C THR A 94 -5.55 2.16 7.49
N THR A 95 -5.52 1.68 6.25
CA THR A 95 -4.72 2.29 5.16
C THR A 95 -5.10 3.75 4.93
N LEU A 96 -6.40 4.08 4.90
CA LEU A 96 -6.87 5.46 4.71
C LEU A 96 -6.49 6.36 5.90
N ILE A 97 -6.67 5.89 7.14
CA ILE A 97 -6.32 6.66 8.35
C ILE A 97 -4.83 6.94 8.37
N VAL A 98 -3.98 5.93 8.13
CA VAL A 98 -2.52 6.11 8.12
C VAL A 98 -2.10 7.02 6.97
N TYR A 99 -2.77 6.97 5.81
CA TYR A 99 -2.52 7.91 4.72
C TYR A 99 -2.78 9.36 5.15
N ILE A 100 -3.92 9.63 5.77
CA ILE A 100 -4.27 10.96 6.28
C ILE A 100 -3.26 11.42 7.34
N LEU A 101 -2.87 10.55 8.27
CA LEU A 101 -1.88 10.87 9.29
C LEU A 101 -0.51 11.20 8.69
N SER A 102 -0.09 10.49 7.64
CA SER A 102 1.14 10.81 6.89
C SER A 102 1.05 12.18 6.20
N PHE A 103 -0.10 12.53 5.61
CA PHE A 103 -0.30 13.85 4.99
C PHE A 103 -0.26 14.99 6.03
N VAL A 104 -0.91 14.80 7.18
CA VAL A 104 -0.85 15.75 8.30
C VAL A 104 0.58 15.87 8.82
N GLY A 105 1.28 14.73 8.99
CA GLY A 105 2.68 14.70 9.39
C GLY A 105 3.58 15.47 8.42
N MET A 106 3.36 15.32 7.11
CA MET A 106 4.13 16.01 6.09
C MET A 106 3.88 17.52 6.12
N THR A 107 2.61 17.92 6.32
CA THR A 107 2.23 19.32 6.47
C THR A 107 2.89 19.93 7.71
N ILE A 108 2.83 19.25 8.86
CA ILE A 108 3.47 19.69 10.11
C ILE A 108 4.98 19.80 9.93
N PHE A 109 5.62 18.80 9.31
CA PHE A 109 7.05 18.80 9.04
C PHE A 109 7.45 20.02 8.19
N THR A 110 6.67 20.32 7.15
CA THR A 110 6.89 21.47 6.26
C THR A 110 6.92 22.80 7.03
N PHE A 111 5.92 23.06 7.87
CA PHE A 111 5.87 24.30 8.65
C PHE A 111 6.88 24.32 9.81
N THR A 112 7.29 23.14 10.29
CA THR A 112 8.25 23.03 11.40
C THR A 112 9.67 23.38 10.97
N LEU A 113 10.04 23.10 9.71
CA LEU A 113 11.35 23.45 9.17
C LEU A 113 11.69 24.94 9.34
N ASP A 114 10.65 25.79 9.36
CA ASP A 114 10.77 27.24 9.42
C ASP A 114 10.99 27.82 10.81
N ILE A 115 10.73 27.04 11.86
CA ILE A 115 10.69 27.51 13.24
C ILE A 115 12.12 27.70 13.81
N GLY A 116 13.16 27.17 13.15
CA GLY A 116 14.54 27.35 13.60
C GLY A 116 14.96 26.43 14.77
N ASN A 117 14.14 25.43 15.15
CA ASN A 117 14.44 24.52 16.26
C ASN A 117 14.59 23.06 15.79
N LEU A 118 15.85 22.60 15.78
CA LEU A 118 16.23 21.24 15.36
C LEU A 118 15.53 20.14 16.16
N VAL A 119 15.24 20.34 17.44
CA VAL A 119 14.58 19.31 18.27
C VAL A 119 13.16 19.06 17.79
N ILE A 120 12.45 20.12 17.38
CA ILE A 120 11.07 19.99 16.87
C ILE A 120 11.10 19.30 15.50
N VAL A 121 12.10 19.59 14.67
CA VAL A 121 12.31 18.89 13.38
C VAL A 121 12.61 17.40 13.59
N PHE A 122 13.37 17.05 14.63
CA PHE A 122 13.61 15.64 15.01
C PHE A 122 12.32 14.91 15.36
N VAL A 123 11.50 15.50 16.24
CA VAL A 123 10.25 14.88 16.68
C VAL A 123 9.27 14.76 15.51
N THR A 124 9.09 15.82 14.73
CA THR A 124 8.16 15.82 13.59
C THR A 124 8.64 14.92 12.45
N GLY A 125 9.94 14.86 12.17
CA GLY A 125 10.54 13.93 11.21
C GLY A 125 10.39 12.47 11.63
N GLY A 126 10.53 12.18 12.94
CA GLY A 126 10.26 10.85 13.49
C GLY A 126 8.79 10.44 13.36
N VAL A 127 7.86 11.35 13.69
CA VAL A 127 6.41 11.12 13.54
C VAL A 127 6.03 10.93 12.07
N LEU A 128 6.59 11.75 11.17
CA LEU A 128 6.41 11.61 9.72
C LEU A 128 6.90 10.23 9.24
N GLY A 129 8.13 9.85 9.63
CA GLY A 129 8.73 8.57 9.29
C GLY A 129 7.90 7.38 9.76
N PHE A 130 7.40 7.44 11.00
CA PHE A 130 6.54 6.43 11.61
C PHE A 130 5.29 6.15 10.74
N PHE A 131 4.55 7.19 10.35
CA PHE A 131 3.32 7.00 9.57
C PHE A 131 3.59 6.69 8.09
N MET A 132 4.56 7.37 7.45
CA MET A 132 4.87 7.13 6.03
C MET A 132 5.42 5.72 5.80
N THR A 133 6.33 5.27 6.66
CA THR A 133 6.91 3.92 6.56
C THR A 133 5.94 2.87 7.11
N GLY A 134 5.14 3.23 8.11
CA GLY A 134 4.03 2.41 8.62
C GLY A 134 3.00 2.06 7.56
N TYR A 135 2.82 2.92 6.55
CA TYR A 135 1.93 2.65 5.42
C TYR A 135 2.43 1.52 4.50
N LEU A 136 3.75 1.33 4.34
CA LEU A 136 4.31 0.34 3.40
C LEU A 136 3.71 -1.07 3.59
N PRO A 137 3.77 -1.70 4.77
CA PRO A 137 3.18 -3.03 4.95
C PRO A 137 1.68 -3.04 4.69
N LEU A 138 0.95 -1.98 5.06
CA LEU A 138 -0.48 -1.86 4.79
C LEU A 138 -0.78 -1.84 3.28
N GLY A 139 0.07 -1.15 2.51
CA GLY A 139 -0.04 -1.07 1.06
C GLY A 139 0.19 -2.41 0.36
N PHE A 140 1.20 -3.18 0.82
CA PHE A 140 1.46 -4.52 0.28
C PHE A 140 0.30 -5.49 0.57
N GLU A 141 -0.17 -5.52 1.82
CA GLU A 141 -1.30 -6.36 2.23
C GLU A 141 -2.61 -5.99 1.49
N PHE A 142 -2.90 -4.69 1.39
CA PHE A 142 -4.08 -4.20 0.68
C PHE A 142 -4.01 -4.48 -0.83
N ALA A 143 -2.83 -4.34 -1.43
CA ALA A 143 -2.63 -4.68 -2.84
C ALA A 143 -2.86 -6.18 -3.08
N ALA A 144 -2.25 -7.05 -2.26
CA ALA A 144 -2.44 -8.49 -2.34
C ALA A 144 -3.92 -8.89 -2.25
N GLU A 145 -4.67 -8.28 -1.34
CA GLU A 145 -6.10 -8.50 -1.14
C GLU A 145 -6.95 -8.09 -2.37
N ILE A 146 -6.67 -6.94 -2.98
CA ILE A 146 -7.41 -6.47 -4.17
C ILE A 146 -7.05 -7.26 -5.42
N THR A 147 -5.80 -7.70 -5.54
CA THR A 147 -5.30 -8.42 -6.72
C THR A 147 -5.66 -9.90 -6.73
N TYR A 148 -6.25 -10.45 -5.67
CA TYR A 148 -6.61 -11.87 -5.60
C TYR A 148 -7.49 -12.29 -6.81
N PRO A 149 -7.21 -13.43 -7.49
CA PRO A 149 -6.31 -14.53 -7.12
C PRO A 149 -4.89 -14.46 -7.70
N GLU A 150 -4.40 -13.28 -8.07
CA GLU A 150 -3.04 -13.13 -8.59
C GLU A 150 -1.95 -13.46 -7.55
N SER A 151 -0.77 -13.83 -8.05
CA SER A 151 0.36 -14.15 -7.17
C SER A 151 0.83 -12.91 -6.39
N GLU A 152 1.02 -13.06 -5.09
CA GLU A 152 1.47 -11.99 -4.19
C GLU A 152 2.83 -11.40 -4.63
N GLY A 153 3.67 -12.22 -5.27
CA GLY A 153 4.94 -11.79 -5.86
C GLY A 153 4.76 -10.81 -7.04
N THR A 154 3.79 -11.05 -7.92
CA THR A 154 3.47 -10.14 -9.03
C THR A 154 2.99 -8.78 -8.50
N SER A 155 2.08 -8.78 -7.54
CA SER A 155 1.53 -7.55 -6.95
C SER A 155 2.60 -6.74 -6.22
N SER A 156 3.48 -7.42 -5.47
CA SER A 156 4.62 -6.78 -4.80
C SER A 156 5.62 -6.19 -5.80
N GLY A 157 5.85 -6.87 -6.94
CA GLY A 157 6.69 -6.35 -8.02
C GLY A 157 6.12 -5.08 -8.65
N LEU A 158 4.82 -5.07 -8.97
CA LEU A 158 4.12 -3.91 -9.53
C LEU A 158 4.10 -2.72 -8.55
N LEU A 159 3.89 -2.99 -7.25
CA LEU A 159 3.91 -1.94 -6.22
C LEU A 159 5.29 -1.28 -6.12
N ASN A 160 6.36 -2.09 -6.09
CA ASN A 160 7.72 -1.56 -6.06
C ASN A 160 8.07 -0.79 -7.35
N ALA A 161 7.66 -1.30 -8.52
CA ALA A 161 7.85 -0.58 -9.77
C ALA A 161 7.15 0.79 -9.75
N SER A 162 5.90 0.85 -9.28
CA SER A 162 5.17 2.11 -9.09
C SER A 162 5.89 3.05 -8.11
N ALA A 163 6.32 2.53 -6.96
CA ALA A 163 7.06 3.31 -5.96
C ALA A 163 8.34 3.93 -6.53
N GLN A 164 9.08 3.19 -7.36
CA GLN A 164 10.29 3.72 -7.99
C GLN A 164 9.99 4.76 -9.08
N ILE A 165 8.95 4.54 -9.90
CA ILE A 165 8.54 5.53 -10.91
C ILE A 165 8.15 6.85 -10.24
N PHE A 166 7.26 6.81 -9.24
CA PHE A 166 6.87 8.02 -8.51
C PHE A 166 8.01 8.60 -7.69
N GLY A 167 8.86 7.77 -7.07
CA GLY A 167 10.03 8.21 -6.33
C GLY A 167 11.00 9.01 -7.18
N ILE A 168 11.34 8.53 -8.39
CA ILE A 168 12.20 9.26 -9.33
C ILE A 168 11.53 10.58 -9.75
N LEU A 169 10.25 10.53 -10.15
CA LEU A 169 9.52 11.71 -10.60
C LEU A 169 9.45 12.79 -9.51
N PHE A 170 9.07 12.42 -8.29
CA PHE A 170 8.96 13.37 -7.19
C PHE A 170 10.32 13.88 -6.74
N THR A 171 11.35 13.04 -6.68
CA THR A 171 12.69 13.48 -6.29
C THR A 171 13.23 14.51 -7.27
N LEU A 172 13.03 14.31 -8.58
CA LEU A 172 13.48 15.26 -9.59
C LEU A 172 12.70 16.59 -9.53
N VAL A 173 11.38 16.52 -9.43
CA VAL A 173 10.53 17.73 -9.37
C VAL A 173 10.74 18.48 -8.06
N GLN A 174 10.68 17.79 -6.91
CA GLN A 174 10.92 18.38 -5.61
C GLN A 174 12.34 18.95 -5.53
N GLY A 175 13.36 18.23 -5.99
CA GLY A 175 14.73 18.73 -6.00
C GLY A 175 14.88 20.04 -6.79
N LYS A 176 14.25 20.13 -7.97
CA LYS A 176 14.19 21.38 -8.75
C LYS A 176 13.45 22.51 -8.02
N LEU A 177 12.32 22.21 -7.36
CA LEU A 177 11.58 23.21 -6.61
C LEU A 177 12.37 23.72 -5.40
N ILE A 178 13.14 22.85 -4.73
CA ILE A 178 14.01 23.22 -3.62
C ILE A 178 15.13 24.15 -4.09
N THR A 179 15.76 23.87 -5.24
CA THR A 179 16.88 24.69 -5.75
C THR A 179 16.43 26.05 -6.27
N ASP A 180 15.28 26.11 -6.92
CA ASP A 180 14.83 27.32 -7.64
C ASP A 180 13.99 28.25 -6.74
N TYR A 181 13.32 27.71 -5.71
CA TYR A 181 12.44 28.47 -4.82
C TYR A 181 12.84 28.33 -3.34
N ASP A 182 12.39 27.26 -2.69
CA ASP A 182 12.58 27.02 -1.26
C ASP A 182 12.15 25.56 -0.90
N PRO A 183 12.74 24.92 0.13
CA PRO A 183 12.25 23.67 0.71
C PRO A 183 10.74 23.57 0.90
N ARG A 184 10.07 24.66 1.30
CA ARG A 184 8.61 24.70 1.46
C ARG A 184 7.87 24.40 0.16
N ALA A 185 8.32 24.94 -0.97
CA ALA A 185 7.66 24.78 -2.26
C ALA A 185 7.70 23.30 -2.70
N GLY A 186 8.86 22.65 -2.54
CA GLY A 186 9.01 21.22 -2.80
C GLY A 186 8.11 20.36 -1.92
N ASN A 187 7.98 20.70 -0.64
CA ASN A 187 7.13 19.97 0.29
C ASN A 187 5.63 20.18 0.02
N LEU A 188 5.21 21.39 -0.39
CA LEU A 188 3.84 21.66 -0.81
C LEU A 188 3.45 20.87 -2.06
N PHE A 189 4.39 20.69 -3.00
CA PHE A 189 4.19 19.81 -4.16
C PHE A 189 3.89 18.37 -3.73
N LEU A 190 4.66 17.82 -2.79
CA LEU A 190 4.40 16.49 -2.24
C LEU A 190 3.06 16.42 -1.50
N CYS A 191 2.73 17.44 -0.69
CA CYS A 191 1.45 17.53 0.01
C CYS A 191 0.27 17.49 -0.97
N ALA A 192 0.33 18.26 -2.06
CA ALA A 192 -0.73 18.26 -3.07
C ALA A 192 -0.93 16.86 -3.69
N TRP A 193 0.16 16.15 -3.98
CA TRP A 193 0.09 14.81 -4.56
C TRP A 193 -0.38 13.74 -3.57
N MET A 194 0.03 13.85 -2.30
CA MET A 194 -0.51 13.02 -1.22
C MET A 194 -2.01 13.27 -1.02
N PHE A 195 -2.49 14.51 -1.14
CA PHE A 195 -3.90 14.83 -1.05
C PHE A 195 -4.71 14.19 -2.18
N VAL A 196 -4.18 14.20 -3.42
CA VAL A 196 -4.76 13.44 -4.54
C VAL A 196 -4.81 11.95 -4.20
N GLY A 197 -3.75 11.40 -3.59
CA GLY A 197 -3.71 10.04 -3.08
C GLY A 197 -4.82 9.72 -2.07
N ILE A 198 -5.12 10.61 -1.12
CA ILE A 198 -6.22 10.46 -0.15
C ILE A 198 -7.56 10.39 -0.88
N ILE A 199 -7.81 11.30 -1.82
CA ILE A 199 -9.06 11.33 -2.60
C ILE A 199 -9.22 10.02 -3.37
N LEU A 200 -8.18 9.58 -4.07
CA LEU A 200 -8.21 8.31 -4.81
C LEU A 200 -8.42 7.11 -3.86
N THR A 201 -7.82 7.13 -2.68
CA THR A 201 -8.02 6.08 -1.65
C THR A 201 -9.46 6.04 -1.15
N ALA A 202 -10.09 7.20 -0.96
CA ALA A 202 -11.49 7.29 -0.55
C ALA A 202 -12.44 6.77 -1.64
N LEU A 203 -12.12 7.04 -2.92
CA LEU A 203 -12.92 6.64 -4.08
C LEU A 203 -12.80 5.14 -4.42
N ILE A 204 -11.75 4.45 -3.97
CA ILE A 204 -11.63 3.00 -4.17
C ILE A 204 -12.76 2.29 -3.43
N LYS A 205 -13.58 1.55 -4.19
CA LYS A 205 -14.64 0.70 -3.64
C LYS A 205 -13.99 -0.53 -2.98
N SER A 206 -14.23 -0.74 -1.69
CA SER A 206 -13.72 -1.91 -0.95
C SER A 206 -14.58 -3.14 -1.19
N ASP A 207 -14.68 -3.58 -2.44
CA ASP A 207 -15.17 -4.92 -2.69
C ASP A 207 -14.04 -5.89 -2.28
N LEU A 208 -14.01 -6.28 -1.00
CA LEU A 208 -13.08 -7.28 -0.47
C LEU A 208 -13.38 -8.64 -1.09
N ARG A 209 -12.73 -8.92 -2.21
CA ARG A 209 -12.94 -10.13 -3.01
C ARG A 209 -12.51 -11.40 -2.28
N ARG A 210 -11.41 -11.39 -1.49
CA ARG A 210 -10.90 -12.59 -0.79
C ARG A 210 -11.82 -13.05 0.35
N HIS A 211 -12.32 -12.12 1.18
CA HIS A 211 -13.31 -12.42 2.21
C HIS A 211 -14.64 -12.95 1.64
N THR A 212 -15.08 -12.42 0.50
CA THR A 212 -16.30 -12.87 -0.18
C THR A 212 -16.14 -14.28 -0.74
N VAL A 213 -14.99 -14.58 -1.37
CA VAL A 213 -14.69 -15.92 -1.92
C VAL A 213 -14.57 -16.95 -0.81
N ASN A 214 -13.82 -16.67 0.27
CA ASN A 214 -13.63 -17.64 1.36
C ASN A 214 -14.93 -17.92 2.13
N SER A 215 -15.78 -16.91 2.32
CA SER A 215 -17.12 -17.07 2.92
C SER A 215 -18.09 -17.81 1.99
N GLY A 216 -17.92 -17.65 0.67
CA GLY A 216 -18.69 -18.36 -0.36
C GLY A 216 -18.33 -19.85 -0.45
N ILE A 217 -17.03 -20.18 -0.39
CA ILE A 217 -16.55 -21.57 -0.36
C ILE A 217 -17.04 -22.27 0.91
N LEU A 218 -16.88 -21.65 2.08
CA LEU A 218 -17.40 -22.19 3.35
C LEU A 218 -18.92 -22.44 3.31
N ASN A 219 -19.71 -21.52 2.74
CA ASN A 219 -21.15 -21.74 2.57
C ASN A 219 -21.47 -22.87 1.58
N THR A 220 -20.68 -23.02 0.53
CA THR A 220 -20.88 -24.08 -0.46
C THR A 220 -20.54 -25.44 0.13
N ASP A 221 -19.46 -25.53 0.92
CA ASP A 221 -19.07 -26.76 1.63
C ASP A 221 -20.08 -27.13 2.72
N ILE A 222 -20.55 -26.16 3.51
CA ILE A 222 -21.61 -26.40 4.51
C ILE A 222 -22.89 -26.90 3.83
N LYS A 223 -23.26 -26.29 2.70
CA LYS A 223 -24.46 -26.71 1.95
C LYS A 223 -24.29 -28.12 1.39
N ALA A 224 -23.13 -28.45 0.81
CA ALA A 224 -22.82 -29.78 0.31
C ALA A 224 -22.84 -30.85 1.42
N VAL A 225 -22.30 -30.54 2.60
CA VAL A 225 -22.34 -31.43 3.77
C VAL A 225 -23.78 -31.58 4.29
N SER A 226 -24.57 -30.51 4.31
CA SER A 226 -25.98 -30.57 4.73
C SER A 226 -26.84 -31.40 3.77
N ASP A 227 -26.62 -31.26 2.46
CA ASP A 227 -27.31 -32.03 1.42
C ASP A 227 -26.92 -33.51 1.49
N LEU A 228 -25.63 -33.81 1.73
CA LEU A 228 -25.15 -35.18 1.93
C LEU A 228 -25.75 -35.82 3.20
N THR A 229 -25.84 -35.06 4.29
CA THR A 229 -26.43 -35.54 5.56
C THR A 229 -27.93 -35.82 5.39
N PHE A 230 -28.66 -34.94 4.70
CA PHE A 230 -30.07 -35.13 4.38
C PHE A 230 -30.27 -36.37 3.50
N PHE A 231 -29.43 -36.55 2.48
CA PHE A 231 -29.48 -37.72 1.60
C PHE A 231 -29.24 -39.04 2.36
N ILE A 232 -28.25 -39.08 3.26
CA ILE A 232 -27.99 -40.26 4.12
C ILE A 232 -29.19 -40.56 5.03
N LEU A 233 -29.80 -39.53 5.63
CA LEU A 233 -30.95 -39.70 6.52
C LEU A 233 -32.19 -40.24 5.78
N VAL A 234 -32.44 -39.78 4.56
CA VAL A 234 -33.52 -40.29 3.69
C VAL A 234 -33.26 -41.74 3.29
N VAL A 235 -32.02 -42.09 2.92
CA VAL A 235 -31.65 -43.47 2.58
C VAL A 235 -31.80 -44.42 3.77
N LEU A 236 -31.38 -44.01 4.98
CA LEU A 236 -31.57 -44.78 6.21
C LEU A 236 -33.06 -44.98 6.54
N LEU A 237 -33.89 -43.95 6.38
CA LEU A 237 -35.34 -44.05 6.63
C LEU A 237 -36.05 -44.98 5.63
N HIS A 238 -35.57 -45.04 4.38
CA HIS A 238 -36.09 -45.96 3.36
C HIS A 238 -35.59 -47.40 3.52
N LEU A 239 -34.45 -47.62 4.15
CA LEU A 239 -33.89 -48.95 4.38
C LEU A 239 -34.48 -49.69 5.60
N ASN A 240 -35.29 -49.01 6.43
CA ASN A 240 -36.06 -49.58 7.55
C ASN A 240 -35.35 -50.73 8.29
N ILE A 241 -34.15 -50.41 8.81
CA ILE A 241 -33.50 -51.10 9.93
C ILE A 241 -33.67 -50.22 11.15
#